data_AF-A0A4Q3YZF7-F1
#
_entry.id   AF-A0A4Q3YZF7-F1
#
_cell.length_a   1.000
_cell.length_b   1.000
_cell.length_c   1.000
_cell.angle_alpha   90.00
_cell.angle_beta   90.00
_cell.angle_gamma   90.00
#
_symmetry.space_group_name_H-M   'P 1'
#
loop_
_entity.id
_entity.type
_entity.pdbx_description
1 polymer ?
#
loop_
_entity_poly.entity_id
_entity_poly.type
_entity_poly.pdbx_seq_one_letter_code
_entity_poly.pdbx_strand_id
1 'polypeptide(L)'
;MTVTTEGPWARAEQQGSRPERPGTFVQFSGKRGELFGRLLRGYLLMLPTLGLYRFWLTTTKRRFYWQNTVIGGDRLEYTGSAVQLLVGFLFALGVFLPIYLCFFYLSFQSGLVTSIGYGAAALLLWFLSGYAIYRGRDFRLSRTLWRGVRFDQTGSAMGYAVRRFFWS
;
A
#
# COMPACT_ATOMS: atom_id res chain seq x y z
N MET A 1 -64.33 28.82 19.00
CA MET A 1 -63.16 28.05 19.47
C MET A 1 -62.84 27.00 18.42
N THR A 2 -61.93 27.28 17.49
CA THR A 2 -61.49 26.31 16.48
C THR A 2 -60.16 25.73 16.94
N VAL A 3 -60.17 24.47 17.35
CA VAL A 3 -58.99 23.71 17.76
C VAL A 3 -58.26 23.28 16.48
N THR A 4 -57.13 23.90 16.17
CA THR A 4 -56.20 23.46 15.13
C THR A 4 -55.45 22.22 15.62
N THR A 5 -55.76 21.06 15.05
CA THR A 5 -55.03 19.81 15.24
C THR A 5 -53.76 19.80 14.39
N GLU A 6 -52.66 20.35 14.93
CA GLU A 6 -51.32 20.15 14.39
C GLU A 6 -50.91 18.69 14.66
N GLY A 7 -51.05 17.82 13.64
CA GLY A 7 -50.70 16.41 13.76
C GLY A 7 -49.19 16.19 13.97
N PRO A 8 -48.78 15.08 14.61
CA PRO A 8 -47.37 14.79 14.92
C PRO A 8 -46.45 14.72 13.69
N TRP A 9 -47.03 14.62 12.49
CA TRP A 9 -46.35 14.63 11.20
C TRP A 9 -45.90 16.03 10.75
N ALA A 10 -46.45 17.12 11.28
CA ALA A 10 -46.02 18.49 10.96
C ALA A 10 -44.55 18.78 11.38
N ARG A 11 -44.04 18.04 12.38
CA ARG A 11 -42.62 18.07 12.78
C ARG A 11 -41.69 17.29 11.83
N ALA A 12 -42.22 16.38 11.02
CA ALA A 12 -41.40 15.61 10.07
C ALA A 12 -41.00 16.45 8.85
N GLU A 13 -41.84 17.42 8.45
CA GLU A 13 -41.54 18.36 7.36
C GLU A 13 -40.55 19.47 7.77
N GLN A 14 -40.40 19.72 9.09
CA GLN A 14 -39.44 20.68 9.65
C GLN A 14 -38.04 20.08 9.91
N GLN A 15 -37.80 18.80 9.58
CA GLN A 15 -36.43 18.28 9.50
C GLN A 15 -35.76 18.87 8.28
N GLY A 16 -35.22 20.07 8.50
CA GLY A 16 -34.65 20.96 7.51
C GLY A 16 -33.70 20.25 6.57
N SER A 17 -33.64 20.79 5.35
CA SER A 17 -32.54 20.69 4.41
C SER A 17 -31.27 20.22 5.11
N ARG A 18 -31.06 18.89 5.12
CA ARG A 18 -29.77 18.33 5.52
C ARG A 18 -28.79 19.12 4.68
N PRO A 19 -27.82 19.87 5.25
CA PRO A 19 -26.79 20.47 4.43
C PRO A 19 -26.29 19.34 3.56
N GLU A 20 -26.42 19.48 2.24
CA GLU A 20 -25.90 18.51 1.30
C GLU A 20 -24.49 18.26 1.78
N ARG A 21 -24.25 17.08 2.35
CA ARG A 21 -22.92 16.75 2.88
C ARG A 21 -22.02 17.05 1.71
N PRO A 22 -21.10 18.03 1.78
CA PRO A 22 -20.31 18.42 0.63
C PRO A 22 -19.76 17.11 0.10
N GLY A 23 -20.25 16.72 -1.08
CA GLY A 23 -19.98 15.40 -1.61
C GLY A 23 -18.47 15.22 -1.52
N THR A 24 -18.00 14.07 -1.06
CA THR A 24 -16.57 13.81 -1.04
C THR A 24 -16.11 13.71 -2.49
N PHE A 25 -15.97 14.85 -3.16
CA PHE A 25 -15.53 14.95 -4.53
C PHE A 25 -14.06 14.58 -4.53
N VAL A 26 -13.73 13.54 -5.28
CA VAL A 26 -12.37 13.13 -5.54
C VAL A 26 -11.97 13.81 -6.84
N GLN A 27 -11.02 14.74 -6.76
CA GLN A 27 -10.48 15.45 -7.91
C GLN A 27 -9.00 15.09 -8.10
N PHE A 28 -8.62 14.80 -9.33
CA PHE A 28 -7.23 14.56 -9.70
C PHE A 28 -6.75 15.67 -10.66
N SER A 29 -5.77 16.46 -10.22
CA SER A 29 -5.24 17.60 -11.00
C SER A 29 -3.91 17.31 -11.72
N GLY A 30 -3.43 16.05 -11.67
CA GLY A 30 -2.08 15.71 -12.13
C GLY A 30 -1.97 15.66 -13.66
N LYS A 31 -0.98 16.37 -14.22
CA LYS A 31 -0.68 16.34 -15.67
C LYS A 31 0.23 15.18 -16.03
N ARG A 32 -0.12 14.43 -17.08
CA ARG A 32 0.67 13.28 -17.58
C ARG A 32 2.07 13.68 -18.04
N GLY A 33 2.22 14.84 -18.70
CA GLY A 33 3.52 15.34 -19.20
C GLY A 33 4.53 15.66 -18.09
N GLU A 34 4.06 16.25 -16.99
CA GLU A 34 4.91 16.52 -15.82
C GLU A 34 5.42 15.24 -15.16
N LEU A 35 4.55 14.23 -15.05
CA LEU A 35 4.92 12.91 -14.56
C LEU A 35 5.92 12.23 -15.50
N PHE A 36 5.71 12.30 -16.81
CA PHE A 36 6.58 11.68 -17.80
C PHE A 36 8.01 12.25 -17.74
N GLY A 37 8.17 13.58 -17.73
CA GLY A 37 9.50 14.20 -17.63
C GLY A 37 10.24 13.83 -16.34
N ARG A 38 9.52 13.78 -15.22
CA ARG A 38 10.06 13.35 -13.92
C ARG A 38 10.45 11.86 -13.92
N LEU A 39 9.65 11.02 -14.57
CA LEU A 39 9.93 9.59 -14.71
C LEU A 39 11.13 9.33 -15.61
N LEU A 40 11.19 9.97 -16.77
CA LEU A 40 12.27 9.79 -17.74
C LEU A 40 13.62 10.13 -17.12
N ARG A 41 13.73 11.26 -16.42
CA ARG A 41 14.94 11.62 -15.65
C ARG A 41 15.29 10.56 -14.63
N GLY A 42 14.30 10.06 -13.88
CA GLY A 42 14.55 9.02 -12.89
C GLY A 42 14.99 7.68 -13.49
N TYR A 43 14.49 7.30 -14.67
CA TYR A 43 14.96 6.13 -15.39
C TYR A 43 16.37 6.31 -15.94
N LEU A 44 16.71 7.50 -16.45
CA LEU A 44 18.08 7.83 -16.86
C LEU A 44 19.07 7.72 -15.69
N LEU A 45 18.68 8.17 -14.49
CA LEU A 45 19.50 8.00 -13.27
C LEU A 45 19.58 6.55 -12.78
N MET A 46 18.70 5.66 -13.25
CA MET A 46 18.72 4.25 -12.85
C MET A 46 19.90 3.49 -13.44
N LEU A 47 20.34 3.86 -14.65
CA LEU A 47 21.48 3.23 -15.33
C LEU A 47 22.81 3.41 -14.57
N PRO A 48 23.27 4.64 -14.25
CA PRO A 48 24.54 4.83 -13.55
C PRO A 48 24.49 4.35 -12.09
N THR A 49 23.30 4.22 -11.50
CA THR A 49 23.14 3.77 -10.10
C THR A 49 22.90 2.27 -9.96
N LEU A 50 23.10 1.48 -11.02
CA LEU A 50 22.84 0.03 -11.05
C LEU A 50 21.46 -0.33 -10.50
N GLY A 51 20.45 0.49 -10.81
CA GLY A 51 19.10 0.26 -10.33
C GLY A 51 18.78 0.78 -8.93
N LEU A 52 19.72 1.37 -8.18
CA LEU A 52 19.45 1.90 -6.83
C LEU A 52 18.50 3.10 -6.85
N TYR A 53 18.50 3.92 -7.92
CA TYR A 53 17.60 5.06 -8.02
C TYR A 53 16.10 4.66 -8.08
N ARG A 54 15.77 3.37 -8.26
CA ARG A 54 14.39 2.87 -8.26
C ARG A 54 13.61 3.25 -6.99
N PHE A 55 14.28 3.34 -5.84
CA PHE A 55 13.64 3.67 -4.57
C PHE A 55 13.18 5.14 -4.54
N TRP A 56 14.04 6.06 -4.97
CA TRP A 56 13.72 7.48 -5.13
C TRP A 56 12.65 7.71 -6.20
N LEU A 57 12.72 6.98 -7.31
CA LEU A 57 11.72 7.06 -8.37
C LEU A 57 10.33 6.62 -7.88
N THR A 58 10.28 5.55 -7.07
CA THR A 58 9.04 5.04 -6.49
C THR A 58 8.41 6.05 -5.52
N THR A 59 9.18 6.64 -4.62
CA THR A 59 8.67 7.69 -3.72
C THR A 59 8.24 8.94 -4.48
N THR A 60 8.97 9.31 -5.52
CA THR A 60 8.70 10.49 -6.35
C THR A 60 7.39 10.34 -7.13
N LYS A 61 7.15 9.18 -7.75
CA LYS A 61 5.85 8.84 -8.36
C LYS A 61 4.72 8.95 -7.35
N ARG A 62 4.90 8.34 -6.18
CA ARG A 62 3.87 8.26 -5.15
C ARG A 62 3.50 9.63 -4.59
N ARG A 63 4.50 10.45 -4.29
CA ARG A 63 4.32 11.83 -3.87
C ARG A 63 3.59 12.65 -4.94
N PHE A 64 3.91 12.46 -6.23
CA PHE A 64 3.20 13.10 -7.33
C PHE A 64 1.71 12.74 -7.33
N TYR A 65 1.35 11.45 -7.20
CA TYR A 65 -0.07 11.06 -7.16
C TYR A 65 -0.81 11.62 -5.94
N TRP A 66 -0.21 11.55 -4.75
CA TRP A 66 -0.83 12.02 -3.51
C TRP A 66 -1.06 13.54 -3.53
N GLN A 67 -0.04 14.32 -3.93
CA GLN A 67 -0.14 15.78 -3.99
C GLN A 67 -1.13 16.28 -5.06
N ASN A 68 -1.42 15.47 -6.07
CA ASN A 68 -2.38 15.79 -7.14
C ASN A 68 -3.75 15.16 -6.92
N THR A 69 -3.96 14.43 -5.83
CA THR A 69 -5.27 13.86 -5.46
C THR A 69 -5.85 14.67 -4.32
N VAL A 70 -7.00 15.31 -4.58
CA VAL A 70 -7.78 16.07 -3.61
C VAL A 70 -9.02 15.26 -3.26
N ILE A 71 -9.27 15.06 -1.96
CA ILE A 71 -10.43 14.35 -1.44
C ILE A 71 -11.16 15.29 -0.49
N GLY A 72 -12.38 15.69 -0.84
CA GLY A 72 -13.21 16.54 0.01
C GLY A 72 -12.61 17.93 0.28
N GLY A 73 -11.84 18.47 -0.66
CA GLY A 73 -11.19 19.79 -0.58
C GLY A 73 -9.73 19.77 -0.13
N ASP A 74 -9.26 18.67 0.48
CA ASP A 74 -7.89 18.56 0.99
C ASP A 74 -7.03 17.54 0.23
N ARG A 75 -5.74 17.85 0.08
CA ARG A 75 -4.77 16.97 -0.61
C ARG A 75 -4.34 15.82 0.29
N LEU A 76 -4.02 14.69 -0.33
CA LEU A 76 -3.35 13.59 0.36
C LEU A 76 -1.86 13.90 0.54
N GLU A 77 -1.32 13.54 1.70
CA GLU A 77 0.09 13.73 2.03
C GLU A 77 0.81 12.39 2.15
N TYR A 78 2.03 12.33 1.60
CA TYR A 78 2.88 11.15 1.69
C TYR A 78 4.22 11.48 2.35
N THR A 79 4.47 10.90 3.51
CA THR A 79 5.68 11.13 4.33
C THR A 79 6.73 10.03 4.21
N GLY A 80 6.50 9.01 3.37
CA GLY A 80 7.46 7.92 3.20
C GLY A 80 8.77 8.37 2.53
N SER A 81 9.89 7.90 3.07
CA SER A 81 11.24 8.19 2.55
C SER A 81 11.77 7.05 1.67
N ALA A 82 12.57 7.40 0.66
CA ALA A 82 13.24 6.43 -0.21
C ALA A 82 14.22 5.55 0.57
N VAL A 83 14.87 6.10 1.60
CA VAL A 83 15.81 5.37 2.46
C VAL A 83 15.10 4.26 3.22
N GLN A 84 13.85 4.47 3.67
CA GLN A 84 13.09 3.42 4.35
C GLN A 84 12.79 2.23 3.42
N LEU A 85 12.52 2.49 2.14
CA LEU A 85 12.35 1.42 1.14
C LEU A 85 13.67 0.69 0.87
N LEU A 86 14.79 1.41 0.85
CA LEU A 86 16.12 0.83 0.70
C LEU A 86 16.46 -0.08 1.89
N VAL A 87 16.22 0.36 3.12
CA VAL A 87 16.45 -0.46 4.33
C VAL A 87 15.57 -1.71 4.32
N GLY A 88 14.28 -1.57 3.96
CA GLY A 88 13.39 -2.73 3.81
C GLY A 88 13.87 -3.71 2.73
N PHE A 89 14.42 -3.20 1.63
CA PHE A 89 15.04 -4.01 0.59
C PHE A 89 16.31 -4.73 1.08
N LEU A 90 17.18 -4.07 1.84
CA LEU A 90 18.37 -4.71 2.42
C LEU A 90 17.98 -5.81 3.41
N PHE A 91 16.95 -5.59 4.22
CA PHE A 91 16.40 -6.64 5.09
C PHE A 91 15.85 -7.81 4.28
N ALA A 92 15.08 -7.53 3.23
CA ALA A 92 14.59 -8.57 2.32
C ALA A 92 15.77 -9.33 1.68
N LEU A 93 16.81 -8.64 1.22
CA LEU A 93 18.02 -9.26 0.68
C LEU A 93 18.65 -10.21 1.70
N GLY A 94 18.77 -9.79 2.97
CA GLY A 94 19.30 -10.63 4.05
C GLY A 94 18.49 -11.90 4.33
N VAL A 95 17.18 -11.89 4.03
CA VAL A 95 16.31 -13.08 4.17
C VAL A 95 16.31 -13.94 2.89
N PHE A 96 16.22 -13.32 1.72
CA PHE A 96 16.10 -14.05 0.45
C PHE A 96 17.43 -14.61 -0.06
N LEU A 97 18.56 -13.95 0.25
CA LEU A 97 19.89 -14.43 -0.15
C LEU A 97 20.21 -15.83 0.45
N PRO A 98 20.09 -16.09 1.77
CA PRO A 98 20.34 -17.42 2.31
C PRO A 98 19.33 -18.46 1.81
N ILE A 99 18.07 -18.08 1.58
CA ILE A 99 17.08 -18.98 0.96
C ILE A 99 17.53 -19.36 -0.45
N TYR A 100 17.99 -18.39 -1.25
CA TYR A 100 18.52 -18.64 -2.59
C TYR A 100 19.77 -19.54 -2.56
N LEU A 101 20.70 -19.30 -1.63
CA LEU A 101 21.88 -20.16 -1.47
C LEU A 101 21.51 -21.58 -1.04
N CYS A 102 20.48 -21.73 -0.19
CA CYS A 102 19.94 -23.03 0.17
C CYS A 102 19.38 -23.75 -1.07
N PHE A 103 18.58 -23.09 -1.89
CA PHE A 103 18.10 -23.65 -3.17
C PHE A 103 19.24 -24.03 -4.10
N PHE A 104 20.24 -23.15 -4.23
CA PHE A 104 21.42 -23.41 -5.05
C PHE A 104 22.16 -24.66 -4.58
N TYR A 105 22.36 -24.82 -3.26
CA TYR A 105 22.97 -26.01 -2.68
C TYR A 105 22.11 -27.28 -2.91
N LEU A 106 20.80 -27.20 -2.71
CA LEU A 106 19.87 -28.30 -2.97
C LEU A 106 19.93 -28.77 -4.42
N SER A 107 20.23 -27.89 -5.37
CA SER A 107 20.35 -28.25 -6.78
C SER A 107 21.47 -29.25 -7.09
N PHE A 108 22.46 -29.40 -6.21
CA PHE A 108 23.55 -30.38 -6.35
C PHE A 108 23.26 -31.73 -5.67
N GLN A 109 22.12 -31.86 -4.98
CA GLN A 109 21.78 -33.04 -4.19
C GLN A 109 21.01 -34.10 -5.00
N SER A 110 20.87 -35.29 -4.42
CA SER A 110 20.14 -36.42 -5.01
C SER A 110 18.63 -36.11 -5.19
N GLY A 111 18.01 -36.78 -6.17
CA GLY A 111 16.65 -36.45 -6.63
C GLY A 111 15.57 -36.36 -5.55
N LEU A 112 15.52 -37.31 -4.60
CA LEU A 112 14.50 -37.29 -3.54
C LEU A 112 14.66 -36.11 -2.57
N VAL A 113 15.90 -35.80 -2.16
CA VAL A 113 16.20 -34.67 -1.27
C VAL A 113 15.85 -33.36 -1.96
N THR A 114 16.16 -33.26 -3.25
CA THR A 114 15.87 -32.12 -4.10
C THR A 114 14.36 -31.89 -4.23
N SER A 115 13.56 -32.91 -4.53
CA SER A 115 12.10 -32.79 -4.67
C SER A 115 11.42 -32.36 -3.36
N ILE A 116 11.77 -32.99 -2.24
CA ILE A 116 11.20 -32.64 -0.93
C ILE A 116 11.61 -31.22 -0.54
N GLY A 117 12.89 -30.87 -0.74
CA GLY A 117 13.42 -29.56 -0.42
C GLY A 117 12.78 -28.43 -1.22
N TYR A 118 12.60 -28.61 -2.55
CA TYR A 118 11.86 -27.64 -3.37
C TYR A 118 10.40 -27.52 -2.95
N GLY A 119 9.72 -28.63 -2.62
CA GLY A 119 8.34 -28.61 -2.12
C GLY A 119 8.21 -27.83 -0.81
N ALA A 120 9.06 -28.12 0.17
CA ALA A 120 9.09 -27.42 1.45
C ALA A 120 9.37 -25.92 1.29
N ALA A 121 10.32 -25.57 0.44
CA ALA A 121 10.68 -24.19 0.21
C ALA A 121 9.64 -23.43 -0.62
N ALA A 122 8.94 -24.08 -1.56
CA ALA A 122 7.79 -23.51 -2.24
C ALA A 122 6.66 -23.17 -1.26
N LEU A 123 6.34 -24.08 -0.32
CA LEU A 123 5.37 -23.84 0.75
C LEU A 123 5.80 -22.68 1.66
N LEU A 124 7.08 -22.64 2.04
CA LEU A 124 7.64 -21.55 2.83
C LEU A 124 7.52 -20.19 2.11
N LEU A 125 7.90 -20.12 0.83
CA LEU A 125 7.77 -18.91 0.03
C LEU A 125 6.31 -18.48 -0.16
N TRP A 126 5.40 -19.44 -0.38
CA TRP A 126 3.97 -19.18 -0.46
C TRP A 126 3.46 -18.53 0.83
N PHE A 127 3.79 -19.11 1.99
CA PHE A 127 3.43 -18.55 3.30
C PHE A 127 4.05 -17.16 3.52
N LEU A 128 5.36 -17.01 3.24
CA LEU A 128 6.10 -15.75 3.41
C LEU A 128 5.55 -14.64 2.51
N SER A 129 5.03 -14.97 1.33
CA SER A 129 4.38 -14.00 0.44
C SER A 129 3.16 -13.34 1.11
N GLY A 130 2.37 -14.09 1.88
CA GLY A 130 1.22 -13.55 2.62
C GLY A 130 1.65 -12.55 3.68
N TYR A 131 2.68 -12.91 4.44
CA TYR A 131 3.29 -12.03 5.44
C TYR A 131 3.85 -10.74 4.80
N ALA A 132 4.59 -10.87 3.70
CA ALA A 132 5.21 -9.76 3.00
C ALA A 132 4.18 -8.77 2.42
N ILE A 133 3.07 -9.27 1.84
CA ILE A 133 1.98 -8.42 1.32
C ILE A 133 1.36 -7.59 2.45
N TYR A 134 1.07 -8.21 3.61
CA TYR A 134 0.51 -7.51 4.77
C TYR A 134 1.46 -6.41 5.25
N ARG A 135 2.72 -6.76 5.52
CA ARG A 135 3.74 -5.80 5.99
C ARG A 135 3.95 -4.66 4.98
N GLY A 136 3.91 -4.97 3.69
CA GLY A 136 3.99 -3.96 2.64
C GLY A 136 2.79 -3.02 2.60
N ARG A 137 1.57 -3.50 2.89
CA ARG A 137 0.35 -2.66 2.96
C ARG A 137 0.37 -1.75 4.18
N ASP A 138 0.64 -2.32 5.35
CA ASP A 138 0.74 -1.59 6.61
C ASP A 138 1.79 -0.45 6.53
N PHE A 139 2.98 -0.75 5.99
CA PHE A 139 4.01 0.26 5.74
C PHE A 139 3.52 1.38 4.80
N ARG A 140 2.70 1.06 3.80
CA ARG A 140 2.20 2.06 2.85
C ARG A 140 1.10 2.93 3.45
N LEU A 141 0.26 2.36 4.32
CA LEU A 141 -0.84 3.06 4.98
C LEU A 141 -0.31 3.99 6.07
N SER A 142 0.58 3.50 6.94
CA SER A 142 1.22 4.28 8.02
C SER A 142 2.00 5.53 7.56
N ARG A 143 2.28 5.63 6.25
CA ARG A 143 2.97 6.75 5.60
C ARG A 143 2.06 7.66 4.78
N THR A 144 0.77 7.37 4.76
CA THR A 144 -0.27 8.18 4.12
C THR A 144 -1.01 9.00 5.18
N LEU A 145 -1.14 10.30 4.95
CA LEU A 145 -1.88 11.21 5.80
C LEU A 145 -2.99 11.89 5.03
N TRP A 146 -4.11 12.13 5.69
CA TRP A 146 -5.19 12.97 5.20
C TRP A 146 -5.71 13.82 6.36
N ARG A 147 -5.72 15.15 6.20
CA ARG A 147 -6.14 16.10 7.27
C ARG A 147 -5.41 15.89 8.60
N GLY A 148 -4.12 15.54 8.55
CA GLY A 148 -3.32 15.22 9.73
C GLY A 148 -3.57 13.83 10.35
N VAL A 149 -4.61 13.10 9.92
CA VAL A 149 -4.88 11.73 10.37
C VAL A 149 -4.05 10.75 9.54
N ARG A 150 -3.27 9.90 10.22
CA ARG A 150 -2.51 8.82 9.59
C ARG A 150 -3.41 7.63 9.37
N PHE A 151 -3.35 7.05 8.18
CA PHE A 151 -3.94 5.72 7.97
C PHE A 151 -3.02 4.69 8.61
N ASP A 152 -3.57 3.71 9.30
CA ASP A 152 -2.84 2.52 9.74
C ASP A 152 -3.63 1.26 9.40
N GLN A 153 -2.98 0.11 9.52
CA GLN A 153 -3.66 -1.17 9.44
C GLN A 153 -3.37 -1.96 10.70
N THR A 154 -4.30 -1.90 11.65
CA THR A 154 -4.21 -2.68 12.89
C THR A 154 -4.35 -4.17 12.63
N GLY A 155 -3.49 -5.00 13.25
CA GLY A 155 -3.59 -6.45 13.19
C GLY A 155 -2.24 -7.17 13.14
N SER A 156 -2.27 -8.49 13.24
CA SER A 156 -1.08 -9.34 13.14
C SER A 156 -0.83 -9.80 11.71
N ALA A 157 0.38 -9.54 11.21
CA ALA A 157 0.86 -10.05 9.93
C ALA A 157 0.87 -11.59 9.87
N MET A 158 1.15 -12.25 11.00
CA MET A 158 1.08 -13.72 11.08
C MET A 158 -0.37 -14.20 11.01
N GLY A 159 -1.29 -13.54 11.72
CA GLY A 159 -2.71 -13.89 11.69
C GLY A 159 -3.34 -13.73 10.30
N TYR A 160 -2.83 -12.80 9.49
CA TYR A 160 -3.21 -12.68 8.07
C TYR A 160 -2.61 -13.80 7.21
N ALA A 161 -1.31 -14.09 7.38
CA ALA A 161 -0.63 -15.13 6.60
C ALA A 161 -1.25 -16.51 6.83
N VAL A 162 -1.55 -16.86 8.09
CA VAL A 162 -2.23 -18.11 8.46
C VAL A 162 -3.62 -18.19 7.83
N ARG A 163 -4.44 -17.14 7.98
CA ARG A 163 -5.79 -17.13 7.37
C ARG A 163 -5.74 -17.27 5.86
N ARG A 164 -4.81 -16.58 5.20
CA ARG A 164 -4.61 -16.69 3.75
C ARG A 164 -4.19 -18.10 3.33
N PHE A 165 -3.37 -18.78 4.14
CA PHE A 165 -2.93 -20.14 3.87
C PHE A 165 -4.07 -21.16 3.94
N PHE A 166 -5.02 -20.97 4.87
CA PHE A 166 -6.18 -21.87 5.02
C PHE A 166 -7.36 -21.54 4.09
N TRP A 167 -7.39 -20.36 3.48
CA TRP A 167 -8.46 -19.92 2.56
C TRP A 167 -8.04 -19.90 1.07
N SER A 168 -6.83 -20.37 0.75
CA SER A 168 -6.33 -20.52 -0.63
C SER A 168 -6.46 -21.95 -1.11
#